data_AF-A0A836IU73-F1
#
_entry.id   AF-A0A836IU73-F1
#
_cell.length_a   1.000
_cell.length_b   1.000
_cell.length_c   1.000
_cell.angle_alpha   90.00
_cell.angle_beta   90.00
_cell.angle_gamma   90.00
#
_symmetry.space_group_name_H-M   'P 1'
#
loop_
_entity.id
_entity.type
_entity.pdbx_description
1 polymer ?
#
loop_
_entity_poly.entity_id
_entity_poly.type
_entity_poly.pdbx_seq_one_letter_code
_entity_poly.pdbx_strand_id
1 'polypeptide(L)'
;MRRSLTLLLRSTSACLLSARKLSQYEQEAYESHRRFTESRTYPGPIRAATPGDTRFYMGSVETILQENERHYWRAVVDDPQVQYLVPLRIRFKTFIWVTSGWEQRMQVVQVMVQRDATVAELLQQVRIENQSPYLCTSSFKLSIDGKELDEQKTLVDYGIDEYSRIDAIEEKDHLLHTEAERPKDWNVDEMTEELLLRSPYKEMGMQPQRNLAPRYEAKPKGYHGKNDYSGMKQSS
;
A
#
# COMPACT_ATOMS: atom_id res chain seq x y z
N MET A 1 -67.70 20.34 13.32
CA MET A 1 -66.72 19.24 13.18
C MET A 1 -65.34 19.84 12.86
N ARG A 2 -64.41 19.85 13.82
CA ARG A 2 -63.01 20.22 13.59
C ARG A 2 -62.15 19.06 14.07
N ARG A 3 -61.48 18.38 13.14
CA ARG A 3 -60.49 17.32 13.44
C ARG A 3 -59.15 18.02 13.69
N SER A 4 -58.58 17.84 14.88
CA SER A 4 -57.16 18.16 15.12
C SER A 4 -56.35 16.88 15.01
N LEU A 5 -55.37 16.91 14.11
CA LEU A 5 -54.33 15.90 13.94
C LEU A 5 -53.17 16.31 14.83
N THR A 6 -53.04 15.69 16.01
CA THR A 6 -51.84 15.80 16.83
C THR A 6 -50.90 14.65 16.50
N LEU A 7 -49.83 14.99 15.77
CA LEU A 7 -48.67 14.14 15.53
C LEU A 7 -48.03 13.76 16.88
N LEU A 8 -48.21 12.51 17.30
CA LEU A 8 -47.47 11.90 18.40
C LEU A 8 -46.03 11.64 17.95
N LEU A 9 -45.15 12.62 18.20
CA LEU A 9 -43.71 12.38 18.29
C LEU A 9 -43.49 11.34 19.41
N ARG A 10 -43.24 10.08 19.03
CA ARG A 10 -42.68 9.07 19.94
C ARG A 10 -41.26 9.52 20.29
N SER A 11 -41.12 10.27 21.37
CA SER A 11 -39.83 10.39 22.04
C SER A 11 -39.44 9.01 22.54
N THR A 12 -38.29 8.52 22.10
CA THR A 12 -37.63 7.40 22.77
C THR A 12 -37.32 7.86 24.19
N SER A 13 -37.95 7.22 25.16
CA SER A 13 -37.66 7.43 26.58
C SER A 13 -36.16 7.27 26.78
N ALA A 14 -35.48 8.33 27.24
CA ALA A 14 -34.11 8.21 27.70
C ALA A 14 -34.10 7.18 28.84
N CYS A 15 -33.65 5.96 28.54
CA CYS A 15 -33.50 4.91 29.52
C CYS A 15 -32.39 5.34 30.48
N LEU A 16 -32.76 5.82 31.66
CA LEU A 16 -31.80 6.19 32.70
C LEU A 16 -31.09 4.90 33.16
N LEU A 17 -29.87 4.68 32.66
CA LEU A 17 -29.02 3.59 33.10
C LEU A 17 -28.71 3.75 34.59
N SER A 18 -28.98 2.71 35.38
CA SER A 18 -28.71 2.71 36.82
C SER A 18 -27.39 2.01 37.12
N ALA A 19 -26.38 2.76 37.53
CA ALA A 19 -25.07 2.22 37.89
C ALA A 19 -25.13 1.19 39.04
N ARG A 20 -26.17 1.22 39.89
CA ARG A 20 -26.35 0.28 41.00
C ARG A 20 -26.55 -1.18 40.56
N LYS A 21 -26.96 -1.40 39.30
CA LYS A 21 -27.17 -2.73 38.73
C LYS A 21 -25.97 -3.25 37.92
N LEU A 22 -24.88 -2.47 37.83
CA LEU A 22 -23.72 -2.84 37.02
C LEU A 22 -23.11 -4.17 37.47
N SER A 23 -22.92 -4.37 38.78
CA SER A 23 -22.36 -5.61 39.33
C SER A 23 -23.22 -6.84 39.01
N GLN A 24 -24.56 -6.68 39.02
CA GLN A 24 -25.46 -7.73 38.59
C GLN A 24 -25.30 -8.04 37.09
N TYR A 25 -25.19 -7.02 36.24
CA TYR A 25 -24.98 -7.21 34.80
C TYR A 25 -23.61 -7.82 34.48
N GLU A 26 -22.56 -7.47 35.22
CA GLU A 26 -21.23 -8.08 35.10
C GLU A 26 -21.28 -9.56 35.47
N GLN A 27 -22.01 -9.92 36.54
CA GLN A 27 -22.23 -11.31 36.92
C GLN A 27 -23.00 -12.09 35.85
N GLU A 28 -24.06 -11.51 35.28
CA GLU A 28 -24.82 -12.13 34.19
C GLU A 28 -23.97 -12.27 32.90
N ALA A 29 -23.11 -11.28 32.59
CA ALA A 29 -22.17 -11.34 31.48
C ALA A 29 -21.15 -12.47 31.67
N TYR A 30 -20.64 -12.64 32.90
CA TYR A 30 -19.74 -13.75 33.24
C TYR A 30 -20.42 -15.11 33.08
N GLU A 31 -21.61 -15.29 33.67
CA GLU A 31 -22.33 -16.57 33.60
C GLU A 31 -22.76 -16.92 32.18
N SER A 32 -23.19 -15.94 31.39
CA SER A 32 -23.57 -16.17 29.98
C SER A 32 -22.36 -16.53 29.12
N HIS A 33 -21.20 -15.89 29.31
CA HIS A 33 -19.97 -16.25 28.60
C HIS A 33 -19.49 -17.67 28.96
N ARG A 34 -19.60 -18.05 30.25
CA ARG A 34 -19.27 -19.40 30.69
C ARG A 34 -20.18 -20.45 30.05
N ARG A 35 -21.51 -20.23 30.06
CA ARG A 35 -22.45 -21.13 29.37
C ARG A 35 -22.16 -21.23 27.87
N PHE A 36 -21.77 -20.13 27.23
CA PHE A 36 -21.41 -20.12 25.81
C PHE A 36 -20.18 -20.96 25.51
N THR A 37 -19.13 -20.83 26.31
CA THR A 37 -17.87 -21.58 26.14
C THR A 37 -18.01 -23.06 26.49
N GLU A 38 -18.85 -23.42 27.47
CA GLU A 38 -19.10 -24.81 27.87
C GLU A 38 -20.11 -25.54 26.96
N SER A 39 -21.07 -24.83 26.34
CA SER A 39 -22.13 -25.44 25.51
C SER A 39 -21.72 -25.65 24.05
N ARG A 40 -20.76 -24.89 23.53
CA ARG A 40 -20.32 -24.97 22.12
C ARG A 40 -19.05 -25.79 21.98
N THR A 41 -19.08 -26.76 21.08
CA THR A 41 -17.87 -27.36 20.50
C THR A 41 -17.41 -26.51 19.32
N TYR A 42 -16.24 -25.88 19.44
CA TYR A 42 -15.66 -25.07 18.37
C TYR A 42 -15.06 -25.97 17.28
N PRO A 43 -15.44 -25.79 15.99
CA PRO A 43 -15.01 -26.67 14.91
C PRO A 43 -13.52 -26.55 14.57
N GLY A 44 -12.89 -25.40 14.86
CA GLY A 44 -11.50 -25.13 14.56
C GLY A 44 -11.21 -23.62 14.50
N PRO A 45 -9.94 -23.22 14.25
CA PRO A 45 -9.57 -21.83 14.11
C PRO A 45 -10.12 -21.24 12.81
N ILE A 46 -10.82 -20.11 12.92
CA ILE A 46 -11.28 -19.33 11.76
C ILE A 46 -10.10 -18.46 11.30
N ARG A 47 -9.87 -18.35 9.98
CA ARG A 47 -8.83 -17.47 9.43
C ARG A 47 -9.15 -16.01 9.77
N ALA A 48 -8.14 -15.26 10.20
CA ALA A 48 -8.27 -13.82 10.43
C ALA A 48 -8.46 -13.08 9.10
N ALA A 49 -9.44 -12.18 9.05
CA ALA A 49 -9.64 -11.29 7.93
C ALA A 49 -8.85 -9.98 8.12
N THR A 50 -8.36 -9.40 7.03
CA THR A 50 -7.77 -8.06 7.00
C THR A 50 -8.83 -7.03 7.43
N PRO A 51 -8.58 -6.23 8.48
CA PRO A 51 -9.50 -5.17 8.85
C PRO A 51 -9.42 -4.03 7.82
N GLY A 52 -10.59 -3.51 7.46
CA GLY A 52 -10.68 -2.28 6.66
C GLY A 52 -10.35 -1.04 7.47
N ASP A 53 -10.76 0.11 6.95
CA ASP A 53 -10.57 1.40 7.59
C ASP A 53 -11.86 1.99 8.19
N THR A 54 -11.70 2.87 9.18
CA THR A 54 -12.81 3.54 9.87
C THR A 54 -12.83 5.02 9.53
N ARG A 55 -14.01 5.55 9.20
CA ARG A 55 -14.22 6.99 9.00
C ARG A 55 -14.49 7.77 10.30
N PHE A 56 -14.46 7.08 11.44
CA PHE A 56 -14.79 7.65 12.75
C PHE A 56 -13.53 7.90 13.58
N TYR A 57 -12.70 8.84 13.15
CA TYR A 57 -11.54 9.29 13.93
C TYR A 57 -11.92 10.36 14.95
N MET A 58 -11.14 10.45 16.02
CA MET A 58 -11.33 11.47 17.06
C MET A 58 -10.65 12.78 16.67
N GLY A 59 -11.34 13.91 16.84
CA GLY A 59 -10.78 15.24 16.62
C GLY A 59 -11.57 16.07 15.61
N SER A 60 -10.90 17.06 15.03
CA SER A 60 -11.43 17.87 13.93
C SER A 60 -11.33 17.13 12.60
N VAL A 61 -12.23 17.45 11.66
CA VAL A 61 -12.21 16.91 10.30
C VAL A 61 -10.86 17.18 9.62
N GLU A 62 -10.25 16.14 9.06
CA GLU A 62 -9.00 16.23 8.31
C GLU A 62 -9.20 16.75 6.88
N THR A 63 -8.10 17.05 6.18
CA THR A 63 -8.15 17.50 4.79
C THR A 63 -7.84 16.35 3.85
N ILE A 64 -8.41 16.40 2.65
CA ILE A 64 -8.19 15.39 1.59
C ILE A 64 -6.70 15.23 1.21
N LEU A 65 -5.85 16.22 1.49
CA LEU A 65 -4.42 16.14 1.22
C LEU A 65 -3.68 15.15 2.15
N GLN A 66 -4.24 14.89 3.34
CA GLN A 66 -3.66 13.97 4.34
C GLN A 66 -4.43 12.65 4.42
N GLU A 67 -5.58 12.56 3.76
CA GLU A 67 -6.41 11.37 3.71
C GLU A 67 -5.67 10.25 2.98
N ASN A 68 -5.39 9.15 3.70
CA ASN A 68 -4.61 8.01 3.22
C ASN A 68 -5.29 6.66 3.53
N GLU A 69 -6.61 6.68 3.72
CA GLU A 69 -7.44 5.51 4.07
C GLU A 69 -6.91 4.70 5.28
N ARG A 70 -6.23 5.36 6.23
CA ARG A 70 -5.67 4.73 7.43
C ARG A 70 -5.78 5.61 8.67
N HIS A 71 -6.87 5.44 9.43
CA HIS A 71 -7.16 6.24 10.63
C HIS A 71 -6.77 5.58 11.96
N TYR A 72 -6.01 4.48 11.90
CA TYR A 72 -5.53 3.76 13.07
C TYR A 72 -4.12 3.24 12.85
N TRP A 73 -3.42 2.97 13.94
CA TRP A 73 -2.08 2.41 13.88
C TRP A 73 -2.11 0.91 13.63
N ARG A 74 -1.47 0.47 12.54
CA ARG A 74 -1.23 -0.95 12.26
C ARG A 74 0.26 -1.18 11.97
N ALA A 75 0.92 -1.90 12.86
CA ALA A 75 2.36 -2.21 12.73
C ALA A 75 2.65 -3.44 11.85
N VAL A 76 1.62 -4.15 11.41
CA VAL A 76 1.73 -5.39 10.61
C VAL A 76 1.23 -5.13 9.20
N VAL A 77 1.89 -5.74 8.22
CA VAL A 77 1.49 -5.75 6.81
C VAL A 77 0.52 -6.91 6.57
N ASP A 78 -0.63 -6.61 5.98
CA ASP A 78 -1.65 -7.61 5.66
C ASP A 78 -1.51 -8.17 4.25
N ASP A 79 -2.16 -9.31 4.00
CA ASP A 79 -2.12 -10.05 2.74
C ASP A 79 -2.28 -9.21 1.45
N PRO A 80 -3.17 -8.19 1.36
CA PRO A 80 -3.34 -7.43 0.11
C PRO A 80 -2.10 -6.68 -0.36
N GLN A 81 -1.18 -6.32 0.56
CA GLN A 81 0.07 -5.64 0.21
C GLN A 81 1.19 -6.62 -0.15
N VAL A 82 1.06 -7.90 0.19
CA VAL A 82 2.08 -8.92 -0.05
C VAL A 82 1.99 -9.41 -1.49
N GLN A 83 3.05 -9.16 -2.27
CA GLN A 83 3.14 -9.61 -3.66
C GLN A 83 4.20 -10.70 -3.83
N TYR A 84 3.90 -11.69 -4.66
CA TYR A 84 4.85 -12.75 -5.04
C TYR A 84 5.54 -12.37 -6.35
N LEU A 85 6.71 -11.74 -6.22
CA LEU A 85 7.46 -11.17 -7.33
C LEU A 85 8.59 -12.10 -7.79
N VAL A 86 8.83 -12.10 -9.09
CA VAL A 86 9.94 -12.81 -9.75
C VAL A 86 10.93 -11.77 -10.30
N PRO A 87 12.23 -11.85 -9.95
CA PRO A 87 13.25 -10.97 -10.51
C PRO A 87 13.60 -11.38 -11.95
N LEU A 88 13.10 -10.64 -12.93
CA LEU A 88 13.41 -10.88 -14.34
C LEU A 88 14.49 -9.93 -14.84
N ARG A 89 15.43 -10.48 -15.62
CA ARG A 89 16.57 -9.74 -16.20
C ARG A 89 16.44 -9.69 -17.70
N ILE A 90 16.16 -8.51 -18.23
CA ILE A 90 15.92 -8.27 -19.65
C ILE A 90 17.15 -7.61 -20.27
N ARG A 91 17.58 -8.17 -21.40
CA ARG A 91 18.83 -7.81 -22.06
C ARG A 91 18.55 -6.89 -23.23
N PHE A 92 19.21 -5.75 -23.25
CA PHE A 92 19.19 -4.80 -24.34
C PHE A 92 20.52 -4.85 -25.10
N LYS A 93 20.42 -4.83 -26.42
CA LYS A 93 21.58 -4.71 -27.30
C LYS A 93 22.01 -3.25 -27.39
N THR A 94 23.16 -2.93 -26.82
CA THR A 94 23.73 -1.58 -26.87
C THR A 94 25.03 -1.56 -27.67
N PHE A 95 25.44 -0.36 -28.08
CA PHE A 95 26.71 -0.15 -28.76
C PHE A 95 27.54 0.84 -27.97
N ILE A 96 28.80 0.49 -27.72
CA ILE A 96 29.77 1.37 -27.09
C ILE A 96 30.84 1.76 -28.10
N TRP A 97 31.32 2.99 -28.01
CA TRP A 97 32.42 3.46 -28.87
C TRP A 97 33.76 3.15 -28.20
N VAL A 98 34.59 2.37 -28.89
CA VAL A 98 35.96 2.04 -28.48
C VAL A 98 36.97 2.57 -29.51
N THR A 99 38.26 2.37 -29.26
CA THR A 99 39.35 2.87 -30.13
C THR A 99 39.27 2.39 -31.58
N SER A 100 38.72 1.20 -31.82
CA SER A 100 38.55 0.61 -33.16
C SER A 100 37.23 1.00 -33.85
N GLY A 101 36.20 1.42 -33.11
CA GLY A 101 34.86 1.69 -33.64
C GLY A 101 33.74 1.29 -32.67
N TRP A 102 32.56 0.95 -33.22
CA TRP A 102 31.42 0.50 -32.43
C TRP A 102 31.54 -0.98 -32.05
N GLU A 103 31.47 -1.28 -30.76
CA GLU A 103 31.36 -2.64 -30.24
C GLU A 103 29.96 -2.90 -29.70
N GLN A 104 29.38 -4.05 -30.09
CA GLN A 104 28.12 -4.51 -29.54
C GLN A 104 28.33 -5.06 -28.12
N ARG A 105 27.54 -4.55 -27.17
CA ARG A 105 27.52 -5.01 -25.78
C ARG A 105 26.08 -5.25 -25.34
N MET A 106 25.95 -5.80 -24.14
CA MET A 106 24.67 -6.10 -23.51
C MET A 106 24.50 -5.20 -22.28
N GLN A 107 23.38 -4.50 -22.21
CA GLN A 107 22.93 -3.81 -21.01
C GLN A 107 21.74 -4.58 -20.43
N VAL A 108 21.70 -4.75 -19.11
CA VAL A 108 20.62 -5.52 -18.46
C VAL A 108 19.76 -4.59 -17.62
N VAL A 109 18.44 -4.69 -17.79
CA VAL A 109 17.44 -4.08 -16.92
C VAL A 109 16.82 -5.19 -16.08
N GLN A 110 16.95 -5.09 -14.76
CA GLN A 110 16.33 -6.02 -13.82
C GLN A 110 15.06 -5.39 -13.26
N VAL A 111 13.94 -6.11 -13.36
CA VAL A 111 12.62 -5.69 -12.90
C VAL A 111 12.01 -6.75 -11.98
N MET A 112 11.14 -6.31 -11.07
CA MET A 112 10.36 -7.19 -10.20
C MET A 112 8.92 -7.27 -10.72
N VAL A 113 8.48 -8.45 -11.15
CA VAL A 113 7.17 -8.62 -11.79
C VAL A 113 6.39 -9.77 -11.16
N GLN A 114 5.07 -9.67 -11.10
CA GLN A 114 4.21 -10.73 -10.59
C GLN A 114 4.25 -11.95 -11.50
N ARG A 115 4.16 -13.15 -10.92
CA ARG A 115 4.31 -14.40 -11.69
C ARG A 115 3.18 -14.59 -12.72
N ASP A 116 1.99 -14.12 -12.39
CA ASP A 116 0.77 -14.16 -13.21
C ASP A 116 0.63 -12.98 -14.18
N ALA A 117 1.60 -12.06 -14.19
CA ALA A 117 1.60 -10.93 -15.11
C ALA A 117 1.68 -11.36 -16.58
N THR A 118 1.18 -10.49 -17.46
CA THR A 118 1.30 -10.62 -18.91
C THR A 118 2.63 -10.09 -19.42
N VAL A 119 3.01 -10.48 -20.64
CA VAL A 119 4.20 -9.94 -21.31
C VAL A 119 4.06 -8.43 -21.57
N ALA A 120 2.84 -7.93 -21.81
CA ALA A 120 2.56 -6.50 -21.93
C ALA A 120 2.86 -5.73 -20.62
N GLU A 121 2.46 -6.27 -19.47
CA GLU A 121 2.76 -5.69 -18.16
C GLU A 121 4.27 -5.72 -17.86
N LEU A 122 4.96 -6.80 -18.26
CA LEU A 122 6.42 -6.87 -18.19
C LEU A 122 7.09 -5.77 -19.02
N LEU A 123 6.62 -5.53 -20.26
CA LEU A 123 7.10 -4.44 -21.12
C LEU A 123 6.91 -3.07 -20.45
N GLN A 124 5.75 -2.84 -19.84
CA GLN A 124 5.47 -1.59 -19.11
C GLN A 124 6.40 -1.44 -17.89
N GLN A 125 6.59 -2.50 -17.10
CA GLN A 125 7.49 -2.45 -15.95
C GLN A 125 8.93 -2.10 -16.35
N VAL A 126 9.41 -2.64 -17.48
CA VAL A 126 10.73 -2.31 -18.02
C VAL A 126 10.84 -0.83 -18.39
N ARG A 127 9.81 -0.25 -19.00
CA ARG A 127 9.79 1.18 -19.37
C ARG A 127 9.88 2.05 -18.12
N ILE A 128 9.07 1.75 -17.11
CA ILE A 128 8.99 2.49 -15.85
C ILE A 128 10.31 2.38 -15.04
N GLU A 129 10.95 1.19 -15.05
CA GLU A 129 12.12 0.90 -14.19
C GLU A 129 13.50 1.03 -14.86
N ASN A 130 13.58 1.32 -16.17
CA ASN A 130 14.87 1.37 -16.89
C ASN A 130 15.83 2.44 -16.32
N GLN A 131 15.30 3.54 -15.78
CA GLN A 131 16.02 4.70 -15.22
C GLN A 131 17.14 5.24 -16.12
N SER A 132 17.06 5.00 -17.43
CA SER A 132 18.09 5.34 -18.41
C SER A 132 17.45 5.97 -19.63
N PRO A 133 17.83 7.20 -20.02
CA PRO A 133 17.27 7.87 -21.19
C PRO A 133 17.75 7.26 -22.53
N TYR A 134 18.71 6.33 -22.49
CA TYR A 134 19.29 5.70 -23.67
C TYR A 134 18.67 4.33 -23.99
N LEU A 135 17.81 3.83 -23.12
CA LEU A 135 17.05 2.59 -23.30
C LEU A 135 15.58 2.93 -23.52
N CYS A 136 14.84 2.04 -24.20
CA CYS A 136 13.40 2.21 -24.44
C CYS A 136 13.06 3.53 -25.18
N THR A 137 13.93 4.00 -26.07
CA THR A 137 13.69 5.20 -26.89
C THR A 137 12.74 4.94 -28.07
N SER A 138 12.68 3.69 -28.51
CA SER A 138 11.84 3.19 -29.59
C SER A 138 10.93 2.07 -29.09
N SER A 139 9.96 1.66 -29.92
CA SER A 139 9.20 0.45 -29.66
C SER A 139 10.13 -0.76 -29.62
N PHE A 140 9.92 -1.65 -28.67
CA PHE A 140 10.70 -2.88 -28.53
C PHE A 140 9.79 -4.06 -28.20
N LYS A 141 10.19 -5.24 -28.66
CA LYS A 141 9.52 -6.52 -28.41
C LYS A 141 10.41 -7.43 -27.59
N LEU A 142 9.81 -8.28 -26.78
CA LEU A 142 10.53 -9.29 -26.00
C LEU A 142 10.64 -10.58 -26.78
N SER A 143 11.80 -11.23 -26.68
CA SER A 143 12.07 -12.51 -27.32
C SER A 143 12.86 -13.43 -26.40
N ILE A 144 12.68 -14.74 -26.57
CA ILE A 144 13.48 -15.77 -25.91
C ILE A 144 14.05 -16.66 -27.01
N ASP A 145 15.37 -16.82 -27.03
CA ASP A 145 16.10 -17.60 -28.04
C ASP A 145 15.72 -17.22 -29.50
N GLY A 146 15.44 -15.93 -29.72
CA GLY A 146 15.05 -15.39 -31.04
C GLY A 146 13.58 -15.57 -31.41
N LYS A 147 12.76 -16.21 -30.56
CA LYS A 147 11.31 -16.29 -30.75
C LYS A 147 10.61 -15.14 -30.02
N GLU A 148 9.84 -14.35 -30.75
CA GLU A 148 9.04 -13.26 -30.18
C GLU A 148 7.96 -13.80 -29.23
N LEU A 149 7.77 -13.07 -28.13
CA LEU A 149 6.74 -13.35 -27.14
C LEU A 149 5.46 -12.58 -27.48
N ASP A 150 4.34 -13.28 -27.37
CA ASP A 150 3.01 -12.68 -27.48
C ASP A 150 2.67 -11.86 -26.22
N GLU A 151 2.28 -10.60 -26.42
CA GLU A 151 1.99 -9.62 -25.37
C GLU A 151 0.81 -10.02 -24.47
N GLN A 152 -0.15 -10.78 -25.03
CA GLN A 152 -1.40 -11.15 -24.33
C GLN A 152 -1.26 -12.37 -23.43
N LYS A 153 -0.17 -13.12 -23.55
CA LYS A 153 0.04 -14.34 -22.75
C LYS A 153 0.74 -14.02 -21.44
N THR A 154 0.49 -14.88 -20.45
CA THR A 154 1.13 -14.75 -19.15
C THR A 154 2.56 -15.29 -19.17
N LEU A 155 3.37 -14.84 -18.21
CA LEU A 155 4.72 -15.36 -18.04
C LEU A 155 4.73 -16.87 -17.72
N VAL A 156 3.68 -17.35 -17.04
CA VAL A 156 3.50 -18.78 -16.72
C VAL A 156 3.29 -19.62 -17.98
N ASP A 157 2.57 -19.11 -18.97
CA ASP A 157 2.28 -19.84 -20.23
C ASP A 157 3.56 -20.15 -21.01
N TYR A 158 4.57 -19.28 -20.91
CA TYR A 158 5.88 -19.46 -21.50
C TYR A 158 6.88 -20.19 -20.58
N GLY A 159 6.50 -20.49 -19.34
CA GLY A 159 7.39 -21.08 -18.35
C GLY A 159 8.58 -20.18 -18.00
N ILE A 160 8.39 -18.86 -18.07
CA ILE A 160 9.46 -17.89 -17.79
C ILE A 160 9.80 -17.92 -16.31
N ASP A 161 11.09 -18.06 -16.03
CA ASP A 161 11.69 -18.06 -14.70
C ASP A 161 12.80 -17.01 -14.59
N GLU A 162 13.43 -16.93 -13.41
CA GLU A 162 14.53 -16.00 -13.13
C GLU A 162 15.78 -16.23 -14.01
N TYR A 163 15.93 -17.44 -14.55
CA TYR A 163 17.09 -17.85 -15.35
C TYR A 163 16.85 -17.70 -16.86
N SER A 164 15.61 -17.41 -17.25
CA SER A 164 15.18 -17.23 -18.62
C SER A 164 15.91 -16.05 -19.27
N ARG A 165 16.42 -16.28 -20.47
CA ARG A 165 17.22 -15.30 -21.21
C ARG A 165 16.31 -14.49 -22.12
N ILE A 166 15.80 -13.39 -21.59
CA ILE A 166 14.88 -12.51 -22.31
C ILE A 166 15.69 -11.38 -22.97
N ASP A 167 15.57 -11.28 -24.28
CA ASP A 167 16.20 -10.24 -25.09
C ASP A 167 15.12 -9.25 -25.58
N ALA A 168 15.39 -7.95 -25.41
CA ALA A 168 14.59 -6.87 -25.95
C ALA A 168 15.13 -6.44 -27.33
N ILE A 169 14.29 -6.59 -28.35
CA ILE A 169 14.61 -6.24 -29.75
C ILE A 169 13.93 -4.91 -30.06
N GLU A 170 14.74 -3.87 -30.27
CA GLU A 170 14.29 -2.50 -30.55
C GLU A 170 14.09 -2.25 -32.05
N GLU A 171 12.99 -1.59 -32.40
CA GLU A 171 12.67 -1.11 -33.75
C GLU A 171 13.02 0.39 -33.85
N LYS A 172 14.29 0.68 -34.14
CA LYS A 172 14.88 2.03 -34.06
C LYS A 172 14.26 3.09 -34.97
N ASP A 173 13.45 2.67 -35.93
CA ASP A 173 12.79 3.56 -36.89
C ASP A 173 11.56 4.26 -36.28
N HIS A 174 11.07 3.78 -35.14
CA HIS A 174 9.91 4.31 -34.43
C HIS A 174 10.31 5.13 -33.19
N LEU A 175 9.57 6.19 -32.90
CA LEU A 175 9.67 6.93 -31.64
C LEU A 175 8.61 6.41 -30.67
N LEU A 176 9.03 6.03 -29.46
CA LEU A 176 8.08 5.61 -28.43
C LEU A 176 7.39 6.84 -27.84
N HIS A 177 6.08 6.95 -28.07
CA HIS A 177 5.24 7.91 -27.36
C HIS A 177 4.62 7.21 -26.15
N THR A 178 5.12 7.51 -24.95
CA THR A 178 4.52 7.05 -23.70
C THR A 178 3.53 8.09 -23.19
N GLU A 179 2.32 7.67 -22.85
CA GLU A 179 1.40 8.48 -22.05
C GLU A 179 1.94 8.61 -20.62
N ALA A 180 1.25 9.38 -19.75
CA ALA A 180 1.62 9.49 -18.35
C ALA A 180 1.69 8.09 -17.71
N GLU A 181 2.90 7.59 -17.49
CA GLU A 181 3.11 6.26 -16.96
C GLU A 181 2.59 6.19 -15.52
N ARG A 182 2.06 5.01 -15.16
CA ARG A 182 1.64 4.70 -13.79
C ARG A 182 2.80 4.98 -12.82
N PRO A 183 2.54 5.53 -11.62
CA PRO A 183 3.58 5.75 -10.62
C PRO A 183 4.37 4.47 -10.32
N LYS A 184 5.67 4.64 -10.06
CA LYS A 184 6.62 3.53 -9.84
C LYS A 184 6.28 2.67 -8.61
N ASP A 185 5.66 3.28 -7.60
CA ASP A 185 5.31 2.70 -6.30
C ASP A 185 3.83 2.36 -6.16
N TRP A 186 3.07 2.34 -7.27
CA TRP A 186 1.65 2.04 -7.21
C TRP A 186 1.36 0.61 -6.73
N ASN A 187 0.71 0.53 -5.57
CA ASN A 187 0.26 -0.71 -4.94
C ASN A 187 -1.28 -0.68 -4.75
N VAL A 188 -1.82 -1.54 -3.87
CA VAL A 188 -3.27 -1.62 -3.59
C VAL A 188 -3.76 -0.52 -2.63
N ASP A 189 -2.87 0.11 -1.86
CA ASP A 189 -3.24 1.16 -0.90
C ASP A 189 -3.24 2.57 -1.50
N GLU A 190 -2.93 2.69 -2.81
CA GLU A 190 -2.98 3.93 -3.58
C GLU A 190 -2.13 5.07 -3.00
N MET A 191 -1.18 4.76 -2.12
CA MET A 191 -0.22 5.73 -1.61
C MET A 191 1.01 5.79 -2.52
N THR A 192 1.20 6.94 -3.17
CA THR A 192 2.35 7.17 -4.06
C THR A 192 3.05 8.47 -3.75
N GLU A 193 4.37 8.50 -3.83
CA GLU A 193 5.13 9.74 -3.72
C GLU A 193 5.26 10.46 -5.08
N GLU A 194 4.92 11.75 -5.11
CA GLU A 194 4.97 12.56 -6.34
C GLU A 194 6.39 12.64 -6.94
N LEU A 195 7.42 12.67 -6.09
CA LEU A 195 8.82 12.83 -6.48
C LEU A 195 9.65 11.56 -6.27
N LEU A 196 9.07 10.39 -6.58
CA LEU A 196 9.80 9.13 -6.46
C LEU A 196 10.88 8.98 -7.55
N LEU A 197 12.12 9.28 -7.15
CA LEU A 197 13.28 9.18 -8.04
C LEU A 197 13.68 7.73 -8.30
N ARG A 198 13.50 6.83 -7.32
CA ARG A 198 13.95 5.43 -7.38
C ARG A 198 12.76 4.47 -7.41
N SER A 199 13.01 3.21 -7.74
CA SER A 199 11.99 2.15 -7.65
C SER A 199 11.91 1.73 -6.18
N PRO A 200 10.71 1.40 -5.65
CA PRO A 200 10.52 1.01 -4.24
C PRO A 200 11.41 -0.17 -3.83
N TYR A 201 11.76 -1.06 -4.78
CA TYR A 201 12.64 -2.22 -4.53
C TYR A 201 14.12 -1.84 -4.35
N LYS A 202 14.53 -0.62 -4.71
CA LYS A 202 15.90 -0.12 -4.60
C LYS A 202 16.10 0.86 -3.44
N GLU A 203 15.02 1.22 -2.74
CA GLU A 203 15.08 2.17 -1.64
C GLU A 203 15.44 1.50 -0.32
N MET A 204 16.12 2.24 0.56
CA MET A 204 16.40 1.77 1.92
C MET A 204 15.15 1.95 2.76
N GLY A 205 14.75 0.94 3.53
CA GLY A 205 13.50 0.98 4.30
C GLY A 205 13.39 2.13 5.29
N MET A 206 14.36 2.30 6.20
CA MET A 206 14.38 3.44 7.13
C MET A 206 15.51 4.41 6.77
N GLN A 207 15.15 5.67 6.53
CA GLN A 207 16.09 6.74 6.21
C GLN A 207 15.83 7.98 7.09
N PRO A 208 16.87 8.79 7.37
CA PRO A 208 16.68 10.05 8.09
C PRO A 208 15.78 11.03 7.32
N GLN A 209 14.71 11.49 7.96
CA GLN A 209 13.79 12.47 7.38
C GLN A 209 14.36 13.89 7.48
N ARG A 210 14.90 14.39 6.36
CA ARG A 210 15.53 15.73 6.29
C ARG A 210 14.54 16.88 6.15
N ASN A 211 13.34 16.59 5.65
CA ASN A 211 12.25 17.54 5.42
C ASN A 211 11.49 17.91 6.70
N LEU A 212 11.65 17.13 7.77
CA LEU A 212 11.01 17.38 9.06
C LEU A 212 12.02 17.94 10.07
N ALA A 213 11.57 18.89 10.89
CA ALA A 213 12.35 19.44 11.99
C ALA A 213 11.81 18.90 13.33
N PRO A 214 12.69 18.54 14.28
CA PRO A 214 12.25 18.12 15.60
C PRO A 214 11.49 19.26 16.30
N ARG A 215 10.29 18.97 16.79
CA ARG A 215 9.46 19.92 17.54
C ARG A 215 9.34 19.45 18.99
N TYR A 216 9.65 20.34 19.93
CA TYR A 216 9.50 20.10 21.36
C TYR A 216 8.18 20.71 21.85
N GLU A 217 7.61 20.12 22.90
CA GLU A 217 6.43 20.68 23.55
C GLU A 217 6.75 22.06 24.15
N ALA A 218 6.24 23.12 23.55
CA ALA A 218 6.47 24.50 24.01
C ALA A 218 5.42 24.99 25.01
N LYS A 219 4.27 24.30 25.10
CA LYS A 219 3.15 24.68 25.97
C LYS A 219 3.02 23.68 27.12
N PRO A 220 3.50 24.01 28.33
CA PRO A 220 3.29 23.16 29.50
C PRO A 220 1.80 23.10 29.85
N LYS A 221 1.30 21.90 30.16
CA LYS A 221 -0.12 21.65 30.41
C LYS A 221 -0.60 22.12 31.79
N GLY A 222 0.28 22.18 32.79
CA GLY A 222 -0.14 22.50 34.16
C GLY A 222 0.95 23.06 35.08
N TYR A 223 2.20 22.60 34.95
CA TYR A 223 3.31 23.13 35.73
C TYR A 223 4.00 24.30 35.01
N HIS A 224 4.11 25.44 35.70
CA HIS A 224 4.66 26.68 35.11
C HIS A 224 5.82 27.31 35.92
N GLY A 225 6.26 26.74 37.04
CA GLY A 225 7.33 27.34 37.85
C GLY A 225 7.40 26.90 39.31
N LYS A 226 8.09 27.68 40.14
CA LYS A 226 8.63 27.39 41.48
C LYS A 226 8.16 26.16 42.29
N ASN A 227 6.86 25.93 42.49
CA ASN A 227 6.37 24.84 43.34
C ASN A 227 5.45 23.91 42.54
N ASP A 228 5.86 22.66 42.37
CA ASP A 228 5.01 21.61 41.77
C ASP A 228 4.24 20.86 42.85
N TYR A 229 3.00 21.27 43.12
CA TYR A 229 2.15 20.58 44.10
C TYR A 229 1.44 19.36 43.48
N SER A 230 0.83 19.52 42.30
CA SER A 230 0.03 18.47 41.64
C SER A 230 0.21 18.41 40.13
N GLY A 231 0.97 19.35 39.55
CA GLY A 231 1.14 19.51 38.10
C GLY A 231 -0.14 19.72 37.30
N MET A 232 -1.30 19.92 37.95
CA MET A 232 -2.63 19.95 37.33
C MET A 232 -2.88 18.80 36.35
N LYS A 233 -2.47 17.58 36.74
CA LYS A 233 -2.53 16.38 35.87
C LYS A 233 -3.93 15.98 35.39
N GLN A 234 -4.98 16.46 36.04
CA GLN A 234 -6.38 16.22 35.66
C GLN A 234 -6.91 17.29 34.68
N SER A 235 -6.05 18.11 34.07
CA SER A 235 -6.44 19.13 33.09
C SER A 235 -7.39 18.54 32.03
N SER A 236 -8.66 18.95 32.12
CA SER A 236 -9.77 18.63 31.22
C SER A 236 -9.66 19.35 29.89
#